data_AF-A3DGU3-F1
#
_entry.id   AF-A3DGU3-F1
#
_cell.length_a   1.000
_cell.length_b   1.000
_cell.length_c   1.000
_cell.angle_alpha   90.00
_cell.angle_beta   90.00
_cell.angle_gamma   90.00
#
_symmetry.space_group_name_H-M   'P 1'
#
loop_
_entity.id
_entity.type
_entity.pdbx_description
1 polymer ?
#
loop_
_entity_poly.entity_id
_entity_poly.type
_entity_poly.pdbx_seq_one_letter_code
_entity_poly.pdbx_strand_id
1 'polypeptide(L)'
;MSNITVNIKKLAKRRDIIIAFAAVTFFYCFIEYNLIFPVILGVTTIGGGNFLDSILHTIQLILGLLSNVKYILYGLAAVTVAALVCGFVLSGCFYKINNFLSNRKRIKTEFFKGVQKHFLRISVISFEVILFSILFTIFMLIVTVPAVAITRSFLGGKTELLALTVLFDLITLMVLFFGFMFFRIYMAFWYPAVFNFKDSYFSIGKYAADTYFWKIVVMFLKFDVAFILFEFVLIFLNSVLPVSGALAFLRIFLLMFVNWAVKTLFFIVVTISVFSVFLDFKKKVTK
;
A
#
# COMPACT_ATOMS: atom_id res chain seq x y z
N MET A 1 -15.24 7.72 -15.48
CA MET A 1 -15.49 8.16 -14.08
C MET A 1 -16.96 8.03 -13.66
N SER A 2 -17.96 8.10 -14.56
CA SER A 2 -19.39 8.00 -14.18
C SER A 2 -19.81 6.66 -13.53
N ASN A 3 -19.15 5.54 -13.84
CA ASN A 3 -19.46 4.25 -13.20
C ASN A 3 -18.98 4.13 -11.75
N ILE A 4 -17.91 4.84 -11.34
CA ILE A 4 -17.32 4.70 -10.00
C ILE A 4 -18.22 5.35 -8.94
N THR A 5 -18.72 6.56 -9.21
CA THR A 5 -19.63 7.27 -8.29
C THR A 5 -20.95 6.54 -8.10
N VAL A 6 -21.48 5.89 -9.15
CA VAL A 6 -22.67 5.03 -9.08
C VAL A 6 -22.39 3.78 -8.24
N ASN A 7 -21.22 3.17 -8.39
CA ASN A 7 -20.82 2.00 -7.59
C ASN A 7 -20.63 2.34 -6.11
N ILE A 8 -20.09 3.53 -5.78
CA ILE A 8 -19.95 4.00 -4.39
C ILE A 8 -21.33 4.21 -3.73
N LYS A 9 -22.29 4.82 -4.45
CA LYS A 9 -23.67 4.98 -3.92
C LYS A 9 -24.35 3.62 -3.68
N LYS A 10 -24.13 2.63 -4.56
CA LYS A 10 -24.66 1.27 -4.39
C LYS A 10 -23.95 0.51 -3.26
N LEU A 11 -22.67 0.77 -3.03
CA LEU A 11 -21.88 0.17 -1.96
C LEU A 11 -22.40 0.54 -0.58
N ALA A 12 -22.92 1.76 -0.38
CA ALA A 12 -23.50 2.17 0.90
C ALA A 12 -24.63 1.22 1.38
N LYS A 13 -25.29 0.51 0.44
CA LYS A 13 -26.31 -0.50 0.74
C LYS A 13 -25.72 -1.87 1.11
N ARG A 14 -24.42 -2.11 0.87
CA ARG A 14 -23.68 -3.34 1.17
C ARG A 14 -22.85 -3.20 2.44
N ARG A 15 -23.54 -3.09 3.59
CA ARG A 15 -22.93 -3.00 4.94
C ARG A 15 -21.96 -4.16 5.22
N ASP A 16 -22.20 -5.33 4.63
CA ASP A 16 -21.36 -6.52 4.77
C ASP A 16 -19.96 -6.39 4.16
N ILE A 17 -19.78 -5.52 3.16
CA ILE A 17 -18.47 -5.21 2.57
C ILE A 17 -17.76 -4.20 3.46
N ILE A 18 -18.47 -3.15 3.88
CA ILE A 18 -17.94 -2.09 4.74
C ILE A 18 -17.43 -2.67 6.05
N ILE A 19 -18.22 -3.52 6.73
CA ILE A 19 -17.82 -4.13 8.00
C ILE A 19 -16.56 -5.01 7.83
N ALA A 20 -16.47 -5.77 6.73
CA ALA A 20 -15.32 -6.62 6.48
C ALA A 20 -14.03 -5.79 6.29
N PHE A 21 -14.08 -4.73 5.48
CA PHE A 21 -12.95 -3.82 5.32
C PHE A 21 -12.64 -3.05 6.59
N ALA A 22 -13.66 -2.60 7.33
CA ALA A 22 -13.48 -1.88 8.59
C ALA A 22 -12.72 -2.72 9.61
N ALA A 23 -13.06 -4.01 9.77
CA ALA A 23 -12.32 -4.91 10.65
C ALA A 23 -10.84 -5.03 10.24
N VAL A 24 -10.57 -5.23 8.94
CA VAL A 24 -9.20 -5.36 8.40
C VAL A 24 -8.41 -4.08 8.60
N THR A 25 -9.00 -2.93 8.28
CA THR A 25 -8.35 -1.64 8.43
C THR A 25 -8.15 -1.27 9.90
N PHE A 26 -9.01 -1.75 10.81
CA PHE A 26 -8.80 -1.57 12.24
C PHE A 26 -7.51 -2.27 12.70
N PHE A 27 -7.34 -3.54 12.31
CA PHE A 27 -6.10 -4.27 12.60
C PHE A 27 -4.88 -3.62 11.95
N TYR A 28 -5.01 -3.12 10.71
CA TYR A 28 -3.94 -2.37 10.05
C TYR A 28 -3.55 -1.12 10.84
N CYS A 29 -4.53 -0.30 11.25
CA CYS A 29 -4.26 0.89 12.06
C CYS A 29 -3.63 0.51 13.40
N PHE A 30 -4.09 -0.57 14.04
CA PHE A 30 -3.51 -1.05 15.29
C PHE A 30 -2.02 -1.43 15.13
N ILE A 31 -1.67 -2.16 14.07
CA ILE A 31 -0.27 -2.51 13.76
C ILE A 31 0.53 -1.24 13.43
N GLU A 32 -0.06 -0.32 12.67
CA GLU A 32 0.56 0.95 12.31
C GLU A 32 0.95 1.76 13.56
N TYR A 33 0.04 1.92 14.51
CA TYR A 33 0.29 2.67 15.74
C TYR A 33 1.24 1.99 16.73
N ASN A 34 1.15 0.66 16.88
CA ASN A 34 1.94 -0.05 17.90
C ASN A 34 3.30 -0.54 17.40
N LEU A 35 3.45 -0.77 16.09
CA LEU A 35 4.67 -1.35 15.51
C LEU A 35 5.34 -0.38 14.53
N ILE A 36 4.60 0.12 13.54
CA ILE A 36 5.20 0.85 12.42
C ILE A 36 5.68 2.23 12.88
N PHE A 37 4.84 3.03 13.54
CA PHE A 37 5.25 4.36 14.00
C PHE A 37 6.42 4.32 15.00
N PRO A 38 6.41 3.45 16.04
CA PRO A 38 7.55 3.33 16.95
C PRO A 38 8.83 2.86 16.24
N VAL A 39 8.75 2.01 15.23
CA VAL A 39 9.94 1.60 14.45
C VAL A 39 10.44 2.75 13.58
N ILE A 40 9.56 3.49 12.88
CA ILE A 40 9.96 4.64 12.06
C ILE A 40 10.58 5.73 12.94
N LEU A 41 9.91 6.11 14.03
CA LEU A 41 10.40 7.10 14.98
C LEU A 41 11.67 6.59 15.69
N GLY A 42 11.69 5.30 16.04
CA GLY A 42 12.86 4.62 16.59
C GLY A 42 14.08 4.70 15.67
N VAL A 43 13.90 4.45 14.37
CA VAL A 43 14.95 4.59 13.35
C VAL A 43 15.42 6.04 13.24
N THR A 44 14.53 7.04 13.38
CA THR A 44 14.96 8.44 13.46
C THR A 44 15.77 8.77 14.73
N THR A 45 15.55 8.02 15.83
CA THR A 45 16.29 8.20 17.10
C THR A 45 17.58 7.37 17.20
N ILE A 46 17.68 6.23 16.50
CA ILE A 46 18.87 5.35 16.52
C ILE A 46 20.07 6.02 15.86
N GLY A 47 19.85 6.94 14.92
CA GLY A 47 20.92 7.54 14.14
C GLY A 47 21.68 8.67 14.84
N GLY A 48 21.03 9.49 15.69
CA GLY A 48 21.63 10.73 16.25
C GLY A 48 22.30 11.66 15.21
N GLY A 49 22.11 11.39 13.92
CA GLY A 49 23.00 11.72 12.81
C GLY A 49 22.23 11.81 11.49
N ASN A 50 22.93 12.22 10.43
CA ASN A 50 22.29 12.68 9.18
C ASN A 50 21.52 11.56 8.47
N PHE A 51 20.53 11.91 7.64
CA PHE A 51 19.68 10.96 6.87
C PHE A 51 20.46 9.87 6.10
N LEU A 52 21.65 10.23 5.58
CA LEU A 52 22.56 9.30 4.91
C LEU A 52 23.07 8.21 5.86
N ASP A 53 23.40 8.59 7.10
CA ASP A 53 23.87 7.67 8.12
C ASP A 53 22.73 6.70 8.53
N SER A 54 21.48 7.18 8.59
CA SER A 54 20.30 6.32 8.78
C SER A 54 20.10 5.32 7.64
N ILE A 55 20.30 5.73 6.38
CA ILE A 55 20.24 4.81 5.23
C ILE A 55 21.35 3.75 5.34
N LEU A 56 22.58 4.16 5.62
CA LEU A 56 23.72 3.24 5.75
C LEU A 56 23.52 2.24 6.89
N HIS A 57 23.07 2.71 8.06
CA HIS A 57 22.75 1.81 9.18
C HIS A 57 21.62 0.85 8.84
N THR A 58 20.60 1.29 8.10
CA THR A 58 19.51 0.42 7.65
C THR A 58 20.03 -0.66 6.68
N ILE A 59 20.87 -0.29 5.72
CA ILE A 59 21.51 -1.23 4.78
C ILE A 59 22.40 -2.22 5.54
N GLN A 60 23.23 -1.74 6.47
CA GLN A 60 24.10 -2.57 7.31
C GLN A 60 23.29 -3.55 8.18
N LEU A 61 22.18 -3.10 8.76
CA LEU A 61 21.27 -3.95 9.54
C LEU A 61 20.69 -5.06 8.65
N ILE A 62 20.23 -4.72 7.44
CA ILE A 62 19.71 -5.70 6.48
C ILE A 62 20.79 -6.72 6.10
N LEU A 63 22.00 -6.25 5.77
CA LEU A 63 23.13 -7.13 5.41
C LEU A 63 23.56 -8.03 6.58
N GLY A 64 23.56 -7.50 7.81
CA GLY A 64 23.85 -8.26 9.02
C GLY A 64 22.80 -9.33 9.30
N LEU A 65 21.52 -9.04 9.09
CA LEU A 65 20.45 -10.03 9.18
C LEU A 65 20.58 -11.11 8.10
N LEU A 66 20.96 -10.75 6.88
CA LEU A 66 21.15 -11.70 5.77
C LEU A 66 22.40 -12.57 5.93
N SER A 67 23.37 -12.16 6.74
CA SER A 67 24.60 -12.93 6.96
C SER A 67 24.38 -14.20 7.80
N ASN A 68 23.27 -14.29 8.54
CA ASN A 68 22.94 -15.44 9.35
C ASN A 68 21.77 -16.24 8.74
N VAL A 69 22.03 -17.49 8.38
CA VAL A 69 21.05 -18.41 7.80
C VAL A 69 19.79 -18.55 8.70
N LYS A 70 19.93 -18.51 10.03
CA LYS A 70 18.78 -18.59 10.95
C LYS A 70 17.84 -17.40 10.81
N TYR A 71 18.38 -16.19 10.66
CA TYR A 71 17.56 -14.98 10.48
C TYR A 71 16.89 -14.95 9.11
N ILE A 72 17.54 -15.46 8.06
CA ILE A 72 16.90 -15.66 6.75
C ILE A 72 15.70 -16.60 6.88
N LEU A 73 15.86 -17.74 7.57
CA LEU A 73 14.77 -18.70 7.77
C LEU A 73 13.61 -18.09 8.57
N TYR A 74 13.89 -17.33 9.64
CA TYR A 74 12.85 -16.63 10.39
C TYR A 74 12.15 -15.56 9.56
N GLY A 75 12.89 -14.81 8.74
CA GLY A 75 12.32 -13.83 7.82
C GLY A 75 11.39 -14.47 6.78
N LEU A 76 11.82 -15.58 6.17
CA LEU A 76 11.01 -16.31 5.18
C LEU A 76 9.75 -16.92 5.82
N ALA A 77 9.87 -17.45 7.04
CA ALA A 77 8.73 -17.93 7.81
C ALA A 77 7.75 -16.78 8.11
N ALA A 78 8.25 -15.62 8.54
CA ALA A 78 7.42 -14.45 8.81
C ALA A 78 6.68 -13.96 7.55
N VAL A 79 7.36 -13.90 6.40
CA VAL A 79 6.74 -13.55 5.11
C VAL A 79 5.66 -14.56 4.72
N THR A 80 5.91 -15.86 4.94
CA THR A 80 4.95 -16.92 4.65
C THR A 80 3.70 -16.80 5.52
N VAL A 81 3.86 -16.60 6.83
CA VAL A 81 2.74 -16.40 7.76
C VAL A 81 1.95 -15.15 7.40
N ALA A 82 2.63 -14.03 7.12
CA ALA A 82 1.99 -12.79 6.68
C ALA A 82 1.21 -12.99 5.38
N ALA A 83 1.77 -13.71 4.41
CA ALA A 83 1.12 -14.02 3.14
C ALA A 83 -0.13 -14.89 3.32
N LEU A 84 -0.11 -15.86 4.23
CA LEU A 84 -1.28 -16.68 4.55
C LEU A 84 -2.38 -15.85 5.22
N VAL A 85 -2.02 -14.97 6.17
CA VAL A 85 -2.97 -14.07 6.83
C VAL A 85 -3.60 -13.11 5.81
N CYS A 86 -2.76 -12.47 4.98
CA CYS A 86 -3.23 -11.63 3.87
C CYS A 86 -4.09 -12.43 2.90
N GLY A 87 -3.69 -13.64 2.55
CA GLY A 87 -4.44 -14.54 1.67
C GLY A 87 -5.85 -14.83 2.19
N PHE A 88 -5.98 -15.13 3.48
CA PHE A 88 -7.28 -15.34 4.13
C PHE A 88 -8.15 -14.09 4.07
N VAL A 89 -7.60 -12.95 4.48
CA VAL A 89 -8.33 -11.68 4.55
C VAL A 89 -8.76 -11.18 3.16
N LEU A 90 -7.80 -11.12 2.23
CA LEU A 90 -8.00 -10.56 0.91
C LEU A 90 -8.88 -11.46 0.04
N SER A 91 -8.76 -12.79 0.15
CA SER A 91 -9.60 -13.72 -0.62
C SER A 91 -11.09 -13.50 -0.34
N GLY A 92 -11.49 -13.34 0.92
CA GLY A 92 -12.87 -13.08 1.29
C GLY A 92 -13.33 -11.65 0.96
N CYS A 93 -12.50 -10.63 1.21
CA CYS A 93 -12.84 -9.23 0.95
C CYS A 93 -12.96 -8.93 -0.55
N PHE A 94 -11.98 -9.34 -1.34
CA PHE A 94 -11.96 -9.10 -2.79
C PHE A 94 -13.00 -9.93 -3.53
N TYR A 95 -13.31 -11.14 -3.07
CA TYR A 95 -14.40 -11.92 -3.65
C TYR A 95 -15.76 -11.22 -3.52
N LYS A 96 -16.07 -10.63 -2.35
CA LYS A 96 -17.28 -9.81 -2.16
C LYS A 96 -17.33 -8.62 -3.12
N ILE A 97 -16.22 -7.88 -3.26
CA ILE A 97 -16.14 -6.75 -4.19
C ILE A 97 -16.32 -7.20 -5.63
N ASN A 98 -15.65 -8.27 -6.05
CA ASN A 98 -15.74 -8.77 -7.43
C ASN A 98 -17.18 -9.22 -7.77
N ASN A 99 -17.86 -9.91 -6.85
CA ASN A 99 -19.26 -10.30 -7.03
C ASN A 99 -20.20 -9.08 -7.06
N PHE A 100 -19.97 -8.10 -6.19
CA PHE A 100 -20.72 -6.84 -6.17
C PHE A 100 -20.59 -6.08 -7.49
N LEU A 101 -19.37 -5.89 -8.00
CA LEU A 101 -19.11 -5.18 -9.26
C LEU A 101 -19.59 -5.96 -10.49
N SER A 102 -19.64 -7.29 -10.40
CA SER A 102 -20.17 -8.17 -11.45
C SER A 102 -21.70 -8.32 -11.41
N ASN A 103 -22.41 -7.59 -10.52
CA ASN A 103 -23.87 -7.69 -10.30
C ASN A 103 -24.37 -9.13 -10.07
N ARG A 104 -23.56 -9.99 -9.43
CA ARG A 104 -23.97 -11.37 -9.12
C ARG A 104 -24.93 -11.40 -7.94
N LYS A 105 -25.82 -12.42 -7.91
CA LYS A 105 -26.78 -12.62 -6.81
C LYS A 105 -26.03 -12.73 -5.48
N ARG A 106 -26.58 -12.06 -4.46
CA ARG A 106 -26.05 -12.10 -3.10
C ARG A 106 -26.19 -13.51 -2.53
N ILE A 107 -25.12 -14.03 -1.96
CA ILE A 107 -25.10 -15.34 -1.31
C ILE A 107 -24.87 -15.14 0.20
N LYS A 108 -25.56 -15.90 1.05
CA LYS A 108 -25.16 -16.03 2.46
C LYS A 108 -23.72 -16.60 2.51
N THR A 109 -22.89 -16.08 3.42
CA THR A 109 -21.47 -16.48 3.62
C THR A 109 -20.52 -16.25 2.41
N GLU A 110 -20.70 -15.17 1.64
CA GLU A 110 -19.78 -14.78 0.54
C GLU A 110 -18.30 -14.75 0.93
N PHE A 111 -17.96 -14.29 2.14
CA PHE A 111 -16.57 -14.22 2.61
C PHE A 111 -15.91 -15.61 2.61
N PHE A 112 -16.51 -16.57 3.32
CA PHE A 112 -15.97 -17.92 3.46
C PHE A 112 -15.94 -18.67 2.12
N LYS A 113 -16.92 -18.46 1.23
CA LYS A 113 -16.87 -19.01 -0.13
C LYS A 113 -15.69 -18.46 -0.93
N GLY A 114 -15.40 -17.16 -0.77
CA GLY A 114 -14.21 -16.53 -1.35
C GLY A 114 -12.92 -17.17 -0.86
N VAL A 115 -12.79 -17.35 0.46
CA VAL A 115 -11.65 -18.02 1.10
C VAL A 115 -11.52 -19.45 0.57
N GLN A 116 -12.55 -20.28 0.69
CA GLN A 116 -12.49 -21.69 0.28
C GLN A 116 -12.05 -21.87 -1.18
N LYS A 117 -12.46 -20.96 -2.07
CA LYS A 117 -12.18 -21.08 -3.50
C LYS A 117 -10.84 -20.47 -3.93
N HIS A 118 -10.40 -19.40 -3.29
CA HIS A 118 -9.29 -18.58 -3.78
C HIS A 118 -8.13 -18.43 -2.78
N PHE A 119 -8.24 -18.96 -1.55
CA PHE A 119 -7.24 -18.78 -0.49
C PHE A 119 -5.81 -19.04 -0.96
N LEU A 120 -5.48 -20.26 -1.39
CA LEU A 120 -4.11 -20.60 -1.78
C LEU A 120 -3.55 -19.72 -2.90
N ARG A 121 -4.37 -19.43 -3.92
CA ARG A 121 -3.93 -18.59 -5.05
C ARG A 121 -3.66 -17.15 -4.61
N ILE A 122 -4.50 -16.59 -3.74
CA ILE A 122 -4.32 -15.24 -3.21
C ILE A 122 -3.18 -15.20 -2.19
N SER A 123 -2.95 -16.27 -1.42
CA SER A 123 -1.79 -16.39 -0.53
C SER A 123 -0.48 -16.39 -1.30
N VAL A 124 -0.40 -17.13 -2.42
CA VAL A 124 0.79 -17.14 -3.29
C VAL A 124 1.05 -15.74 -3.88
N ILE A 125 0.01 -15.07 -4.39
CA ILE A 125 0.16 -13.69 -4.86
C ILE A 125 0.61 -12.77 -3.72
N SER A 126 0.02 -12.91 -2.53
CA SER A 126 0.39 -12.06 -1.39
C SER A 126 1.83 -12.32 -0.95
N PHE A 127 2.31 -13.56 -1.04
CA PHE A 127 3.70 -13.91 -0.78
C PHE A 127 4.64 -13.20 -1.77
N GLU A 128 4.35 -13.31 -3.07
CA GLU A 128 5.14 -12.66 -4.11
C GLU A 128 5.12 -11.13 -3.97
N VAL A 129 3.95 -10.55 -3.71
CA VAL A 129 3.79 -9.11 -3.51
C VAL A 129 4.59 -8.63 -2.30
N ILE A 130 4.57 -9.36 -1.16
CA ILE A 130 5.36 -9.00 0.01
C ILE A 130 6.86 -9.09 -0.30
N LEU A 131 7.30 -10.17 -0.93
CA LEU A 131 8.72 -10.37 -1.28
C LEU A 131 9.20 -9.29 -2.25
N PHE A 132 8.44 -9.02 -3.32
CA PHE A 132 8.76 -7.95 -4.25
C PHE A 132 8.68 -6.57 -3.59
N SER A 133 7.81 -6.35 -2.60
CA SER A 133 7.76 -5.08 -1.85
C SER A 133 9.04 -4.87 -1.02
N ILE A 134 9.56 -5.92 -0.39
CA ILE A 134 10.82 -5.86 0.37
C ILE A 134 11.98 -5.54 -0.58
N LEU A 135 12.12 -6.31 -1.67
CA LEU A 135 13.17 -6.08 -2.66
C LEU A 135 13.09 -4.68 -3.29
N PHE A 136 11.87 -4.26 -3.63
CA PHE A 136 11.61 -2.94 -4.19
C PHE A 136 12.00 -1.83 -3.20
N THR A 137 11.65 -1.96 -1.92
CA THR A 137 12.03 -0.96 -0.90
C THR A 137 13.54 -0.83 -0.78
N ILE A 138 14.28 -1.95 -0.77
CA ILE A 138 15.75 -1.96 -0.74
C ILE A 138 16.31 -1.26 -1.98
N PHE A 139 15.80 -1.60 -3.16
CA PHE A 139 16.22 -0.98 -4.42
C PHE A 139 16.00 0.54 -4.40
N MET A 140 14.83 0.99 -3.95
CA MET A 140 14.49 2.41 -3.88
C MET A 140 15.40 3.16 -2.89
N LEU A 141 15.71 2.57 -1.74
CA LEU A 141 16.68 3.13 -0.80
C LEU A 141 18.05 3.33 -1.46
N ILE A 142 18.56 2.33 -2.18
CA ILE A 142 19.86 2.42 -2.88
C ILE A 142 19.83 3.53 -3.93
N VAL A 143 18.75 3.65 -4.71
CA VAL A 143 18.59 4.69 -5.74
C VAL A 143 18.60 6.11 -5.15
N THR A 144 18.19 6.29 -3.88
CA THR A 144 18.25 7.61 -3.22
C THR A 144 19.65 8.03 -2.78
N VAL A 145 20.59 7.10 -2.64
CA VAL A 145 21.93 7.37 -2.07
C VAL A 145 22.70 8.46 -2.85
N PRO A 146 22.80 8.42 -4.19
CA PRO A 146 23.57 9.42 -4.94
C PRO A 146 23.02 10.83 -4.80
N ALA A 147 21.70 11.01 -4.87
CA ALA A 147 21.05 12.30 -4.70
C ALA A 147 21.33 12.88 -3.32
N VAL A 148 21.09 12.09 -2.26
CA VAL A 148 21.36 12.51 -0.88
C VAL A 148 22.83 12.90 -0.66
N ALA A 149 23.78 12.16 -1.23
CA ALA A 149 25.20 12.43 -1.09
C ALA A 149 25.63 13.77 -1.74
N ILE A 150 25.10 14.07 -2.93
CA ILE A 150 25.38 15.32 -3.65
C ILE A 150 24.69 16.50 -2.96
N THR A 151 23.44 16.34 -2.55
CA THR A 151 22.69 17.36 -1.80
C THR A 151 23.37 17.71 -0.48
N ARG A 152 23.90 16.72 0.25
CA ARG A 152 24.71 16.96 1.45
C ARG A 152 26.00 17.71 1.14
N SER A 153 26.68 17.39 0.03
CA SER A 153 27.91 18.07 -0.38
C SER A 153 27.66 19.55 -0.71
N PHE A 154 26.52 19.86 -1.34
CA PHE A 154 26.08 21.22 -1.58
C PHE A 154 25.77 21.98 -0.27
N LEU A 155 24.99 21.36 0.64
CA LEU A 155 24.69 21.94 1.95
C LEU A 155 25.97 22.14 2.81
N GLY A 156 27.02 21.36 2.56
CA GLY A 156 28.34 21.51 3.17
C GLY A 156 29.20 22.66 2.63
N GLY A 157 28.64 23.55 1.81
CA GLY A 157 29.29 24.78 1.34
C GLY A 157 29.85 24.73 -0.08
N LYS A 158 29.74 23.61 -0.79
CA LYS A 158 30.17 23.48 -2.20
C LYS A 158 29.06 23.96 -3.14
N THR A 159 28.83 25.27 -3.18
CA THR A 159 27.73 25.88 -3.95
C THR A 159 27.85 25.68 -5.47
N GLU A 160 29.06 25.44 -5.96
CA GLU A 160 29.38 25.02 -7.33
C GLU A 160 28.67 23.72 -7.76
N LEU A 161 28.16 22.93 -6.82
CA LEU A 161 27.40 21.70 -7.09
C LEU A 161 25.90 21.92 -7.29
N LEU A 162 25.38 23.16 -7.23
CA LEU A 162 23.92 23.43 -7.29
C LEU A 162 23.23 22.77 -8.49
N ALA A 163 23.79 22.96 -9.69
CA ALA A 163 23.22 22.39 -10.91
C ALA A 163 23.21 20.84 -10.87
N LEU A 164 24.27 20.25 -10.31
CA LEU A 164 24.39 18.81 -10.15
C LEU A 164 23.39 18.27 -9.12
N THR A 165 23.23 18.96 -7.99
CA THR A 165 22.24 18.65 -6.95
C THR A 165 20.84 18.63 -7.52
N VAL A 166 20.42 19.70 -8.21
CA VAL A 166 19.08 19.79 -8.81
C VAL A 166 18.86 18.68 -9.84
N LEU A 167 19.87 18.38 -10.67
CA LEU A 167 19.77 17.32 -11.67
C LEU A 167 19.57 15.94 -11.03
N PHE A 168 20.41 15.59 -10.04
CA PHE A 168 20.32 14.29 -9.36
C PHE A 168 19.02 14.15 -8.57
N ASP A 169 18.60 15.19 -7.85
CA ASP A 169 17.33 15.19 -7.11
C ASP A 169 16.14 15.01 -8.07
N LEU A 170 16.13 15.70 -9.22
CA LEU A 170 15.07 15.56 -10.22
C LEU A 170 15.02 14.14 -10.81
N ILE A 171 16.18 13.58 -11.20
CA ILE A 171 16.26 12.22 -11.74
C ILE A 171 15.80 11.21 -10.70
N THR A 172 16.30 11.31 -9.46
CA THR A 172 15.90 10.43 -8.37
C THR A 172 14.40 10.54 -8.10
N LEU A 173 13.83 11.74 -8.07
CA LEU A 173 12.38 11.92 -7.90
C LEU A 173 11.59 11.26 -9.03
N MET A 174 12.03 11.40 -10.28
CA MET A 174 11.38 10.72 -11.42
C MET A 174 11.47 9.19 -11.29
N VAL A 175 12.64 8.64 -10.97
CA VAL A 175 12.82 7.20 -10.80
C VAL A 175 11.98 6.68 -9.63
N LEU A 176 11.94 7.40 -8.51
CA LEU A 176 11.12 7.04 -7.36
C LEU A 176 9.64 7.05 -7.73
N PHE A 177 9.19 8.11 -8.40
CA PHE A 177 7.82 8.25 -8.84
C PHE A 177 7.41 7.11 -9.77
N PHE A 178 8.11 6.92 -10.89
CA PHE A 178 7.76 5.88 -11.86
C PHE A 178 7.90 4.49 -11.24
N GLY A 179 8.98 4.23 -10.50
CA GLY A 179 9.17 2.97 -9.79
C GLY A 179 7.97 2.62 -8.91
N PHE A 180 7.51 3.55 -8.07
CA PHE A 180 6.36 3.31 -7.18
C PHE A 180 5.07 3.06 -7.97
N MET A 181 4.85 3.80 -9.05
CA MET A 181 3.67 3.65 -9.88
C MET A 181 3.65 2.30 -10.61
N PHE A 182 4.77 1.92 -11.25
CA PHE A 182 4.93 0.61 -11.88
C PHE A 182 4.72 -0.50 -10.86
N PHE A 183 5.41 -0.45 -9.71
CA PHE A 183 5.27 -1.47 -8.69
C PHE A 183 3.81 -1.64 -8.24
N ARG A 184 3.18 -0.55 -7.82
CA ARG A 184 1.81 -0.58 -7.27
C ARG A 184 0.78 -1.02 -8.28
N ILE A 185 0.87 -0.57 -9.52
CA ILE A 185 -0.12 -0.89 -10.57
C ILE A 185 -0.07 -2.38 -10.92
N TYR A 186 1.12 -2.93 -11.16
CA TYR A 186 1.25 -4.32 -11.63
C TYR A 186 0.84 -5.31 -10.53
N MET A 187 1.29 -5.07 -9.29
CA MET A 187 0.94 -5.92 -8.14
C MET A 187 -0.58 -5.86 -7.85
N ALA A 188 -1.19 -4.68 -7.93
CA ALA A 188 -2.62 -4.53 -7.67
C ALA A 188 -3.50 -5.27 -8.69
N PHE A 189 -3.04 -5.42 -9.94
CA PHE A 189 -3.81 -6.05 -11.02
C PHE A 189 -3.78 -7.58 -11.00
N TRP A 190 -2.85 -8.20 -10.29
CA TRP A 190 -2.83 -9.66 -10.11
C TRP A 190 -4.00 -10.16 -9.27
N TYR A 191 -4.43 -9.38 -8.27
CA TYR A 191 -5.57 -9.72 -7.41
C TYR A 191 -6.90 -9.88 -8.18
N PRO A 192 -7.40 -8.88 -8.95
CA PRO A 192 -8.63 -9.04 -9.71
C PRO A 192 -8.52 -10.08 -10.84
N ALA A 193 -7.31 -10.33 -11.36
CA ALA A 193 -7.08 -11.35 -12.38
C ALA A 193 -7.39 -12.77 -11.86
N VAL A 194 -6.96 -13.12 -10.65
CA VAL A 194 -7.21 -14.45 -10.04
C VAL A 194 -8.69 -14.77 -9.85
N PHE A 195 -9.53 -13.77 -9.64
CA PHE A 195 -10.97 -14.00 -9.49
C PHE A 195 -11.68 -14.20 -10.83
N ASN A 196 -11.07 -13.76 -11.92
CA ASN A 196 -11.73 -13.66 -13.22
C ASN A 196 -11.21 -14.67 -14.26
N PHE A 197 -9.99 -15.17 -14.08
CA PHE A 197 -9.32 -16.12 -14.97
C PHE A 197 -8.76 -17.29 -14.16
N LYS A 198 -8.85 -18.51 -14.70
CA LYS A 198 -8.38 -19.72 -14.01
C LYS A 198 -6.87 -19.91 -14.14
N ASP A 199 -6.34 -19.62 -15.33
CA ASP A 199 -4.94 -19.83 -15.72
C ASP A 199 -4.32 -18.51 -16.17
N SER A 200 -2.98 -18.44 -16.16
CA SER A 200 -2.20 -17.28 -16.66
C SER A 200 -2.61 -15.93 -16.06
N TYR A 201 -3.07 -15.92 -14.81
CA TYR A 201 -3.56 -14.70 -14.15
C TYR A 201 -2.47 -13.63 -13.98
N PHE A 202 -1.20 -14.01 -13.89
CA PHE A 202 -0.08 -13.08 -13.89
C PHE A 202 0.10 -12.33 -15.22
N SER A 203 0.10 -13.05 -16.34
CA SER A 203 0.27 -12.44 -17.66
C SER A 203 -0.94 -11.59 -18.05
N ILE A 204 -2.16 -12.06 -17.73
CA ILE A 204 -3.39 -11.28 -17.96
C ILE A 204 -3.41 -10.03 -17.08
N GLY A 205 -3.02 -10.15 -15.80
CA GLY A 205 -2.89 -9.00 -14.91
C GLY A 205 -1.89 -7.97 -15.42
N LYS A 206 -0.73 -8.41 -15.89
CA LYS A 206 0.27 -7.56 -16.55
C LYS A 206 -0.29 -6.87 -17.79
N TYR A 207 -0.91 -7.62 -18.70
CA TYR A 207 -1.45 -7.06 -19.94
C TYR A 207 -2.56 -6.04 -19.68
N ALA A 208 -3.41 -6.27 -18.68
CA ALA A 208 -4.43 -5.32 -18.24
C ALA A 208 -3.80 -4.05 -17.64
N ALA A 209 -2.72 -4.20 -16.87
CA ALA A 209 -1.96 -3.08 -16.32
C ALA A 209 -1.30 -2.24 -17.42
N ASP A 210 -0.66 -2.87 -18.42
CA ASP A 210 -0.03 -2.20 -19.56
C ASP A 210 -1.06 -1.39 -20.36
N THR A 211 -2.21 -1.99 -20.65
CA THR A 211 -3.27 -1.36 -21.47
C THR A 211 -3.85 -0.10 -20.83
N TYR A 212 -3.96 -0.07 -19.50
CA TYR A 212 -4.60 1.02 -18.77
C TYR A 212 -3.63 1.82 -17.89
N PHE A 213 -2.32 1.65 -18.09
CA PHE A 213 -1.28 2.16 -17.20
C PHE A 213 -1.48 3.64 -16.85
N TRP A 214 -1.52 4.52 -17.86
CA TRP A 214 -1.67 5.96 -17.66
C TRP A 214 -2.97 6.37 -16.98
N LYS A 215 -4.08 5.67 -17.29
CA LYS A 215 -5.37 5.93 -16.65
C LYS A 215 -5.31 5.58 -15.16
N ILE A 216 -4.64 4.49 -14.81
CA ILE A 216 -4.46 4.04 -13.43
C ILE A 216 -3.47 4.96 -12.71
N VAL A 217 -2.43 5.45 -13.40
CA VAL A 217 -1.48 6.44 -12.87
C VAL A 217 -2.22 7.69 -12.39
N VAL A 218 -3.04 8.29 -13.25
CA VAL A 218 -3.82 9.49 -12.89
C VAL A 218 -4.80 9.21 -11.75
N MET A 219 -5.39 8.02 -11.72
CA MET A 219 -6.29 7.61 -10.64
C MET A 219 -5.55 7.51 -9.31
N PHE A 220 -4.39 6.85 -9.27
CA PHE A 220 -3.58 6.71 -8.07
C PHE A 220 -3.01 8.05 -7.60
N LEU A 221 -2.58 8.92 -8.50
CA LEU A 221 -2.16 10.29 -8.16
C LEU A 221 -3.23 11.06 -7.39
N LYS A 222 -4.50 10.98 -7.83
CA LYS A 222 -5.61 11.60 -7.12
C LYS A 222 -5.80 11.04 -5.72
N PHE A 223 -5.63 9.72 -5.56
CA PHE A 223 -5.70 9.07 -4.26
C PHE A 223 -4.52 9.47 -3.37
N ASP A 224 -3.31 9.56 -3.91
CA ASP A 224 -2.12 9.96 -3.16
C ASP A 224 -2.25 11.40 -2.66
N VAL A 225 -2.68 12.34 -3.51
CA VAL A 225 -2.94 13.73 -3.11
C VAL A 225 -4.02 13.79 -2.02
N ALA A 226 -5.13 13.07 -2.19
CA ALA A 226 -6.20 13.05 -1.18
C ALA A 226 -5.74 12.45 0.15
N PHE A 227 -4.91 11.40 0.10
CA PHE A 227 -4.35 10.75 1.29
C PHE A 227 -3.36 11.65 2.02
N ILE A 228 -2.43 12.29 1.29
CA ILE A 228 -1.46 13.24 1.87
C ILE A 228 -2.19 14.43 2.52
N LEU A 229 -3.19 15.01 1.84
CA LEU A 229 -3.99 16.09 2.42
C LEU A 229 -4.72 15.64 3.69
N PHE A 230 -5.26 14.42 3.71
CA PHE A 230 -5.91 13.87 4.90
C PHE A 230 -4.93 13.70 6.07
N GLU A 231 -3.76 13.11 5.83
CA GLU A 231 -2.73 12.95 6.87
C GLU A 231 -2.24 14.31 7.39
N PHE A 232 -2.09 15.31 6.50
CA PHE A 232 -1.75 16.67 6.92
C PHE A 232 -2.82 17.30 7.83
N VAL A 233 -4.10 17.10 7.50
CA VAL A 233 -5.23 17.53 8.35
C VAL A 233 -5.21 16.83 9.70
N LEU A 234 -4.92 15.52 9.75
CA LEU A 234 -4.80 14.80 11.02
C LEU A 234 -3.66 15.33 11.89
N ILE A 235 -2.50 15.62 11.28
CA ILE A 235 -1.36 16.21 11.99
C ILE A 235 -1.74 17.59 12.55
N PHE A 236 -2.42 18.42 11.76
CA PHE A 236 -2.89 19.73 12.21
C PHE A 236 -3.93 19.62 13.34
N LEU A 237 -4.90 18.71 13.23
CA LEU A 237 -5.86 18.48 14.32
C LEU A 237 -5.16 17.99 15.59
N ASN A 238 -4.13 17.18 15.45
CA ASN A 238 -3.32 16.72 16.57
C ASN A 238 -2.56 17.88 17.24
N SER A 239 -2.09 18.90 16.51
CA SER A 239 -1.39 20.03 17.14
C SER A 239 -2.31 21.02 17.84
N VAL A 240 -3.57 21.14 17.41
CA VAL A 240 -4.55 22.11 17.95
C VAL A 240 -5.30 21.59 19.18
N LEU A 241 -5.45 20.26 19.32
CA LEU A 241 -6.24 19.67 20.40
C LEU A 241 -5.50 19.67 21.76
N PRO A 242 -6.20 19.81 22.90
CA PRO A 242 -5.58 19.87 24.24
C PRO A 242 -4.68 18.67 24.54
N VAL A 243 -3.51 18.92 25.17
CA VAL A 243 -2.47 17.91 25.46
C VAL A 243 -2.63 17.29 26.86
N SER A 244 -3.33 17.97 27.78
CA SER A 244 -3.47 17.54 29.18
C SER A 244 -4.92 17.48 29.65
N GLY A 245 -5.19 16.60 30.62
CA GLY A 245 -6.51 16.38 31.24
C GLY A 245 -7.34 15.27 30.60
N ALA A 246 -8.57 15.07 31.08
CA ALA A 246 -9.50 14.04 30.58
C ALA A 246 -9.82 14.19 29.07
N LEU A 247 -9.71 15.41 28.54
CA LEU A 247 -9.89 15.72 27.12
C LEU A 247 -8.77 15.15 26.22
N ALA A 248 -7.58 14.84 26.78
CA ALA A 248 -6.48 14.24 26.02
C ALA A 248 -6.78 12.79 25.61
N PHE A 249 -7.45 12.01 26.47
CA PHE A 249 -7.93 10.68 26.13
C PHE A 249 -8.98 10.73 25.01
N LEU A 250 -9.88 11.71 25.06
CA LEU A 250 -10.92 11.90 24.05
C LEU A 250 -10.34 12.31 22.69
N ARG A 251 -9.25 13.10 22.69
CA ARG A 251 -8.45 13.42 21.49
C ARG A 251 -7.86 12.17 20.84
N ILE A 252 -7.15 11.33 21.60
CA ILE A 252 -6.49 10.12 21.06
C ILE A 252 -7.55 9.19 20.47
N PHE A 253 -8.65 8.99 21.20
CA PHE A 253 -9.76 8.18 20.73
C PHE A 253 -10.37 8.74 19.43
N LEU A 254 -10.69 10.04 19.40
CA LEU A 254 -11.30 10.67 18.22
C LEU A 254 -10.38 10.61 17.00
N LEU A 255 -9.09 10.95 17.15
CA LEU A 255 -8.13 10.90 16.05
C LEU A 255 -7.93 9.48 15.54
N MET A 256 -7.85 8.48 16.43
CA MET A 256 -7.74 7.07 16.05
C MET A 256 -8.99 6.60 15.28
N PHE A 257 -10.20 6.92 15.75
CA PHE A 257 -11.44 6.52 15.09
C PHE A 257 -11.65 7.21 13.75
N VAL A 258 -11.34 8.52 13.66
CA VAL A 258 -11.40 9.26 12.40
C VAL A 258 -10.39 8.69 11.40
N ASN A 259 -9.14 8.46 11.83
CA ASN A 259 -8.12 7.83 10.99
C ASN A 259 -8.57 6.46 10.48
N TRP A 260 -9.05 5.61 11.38
CA TRP A 260 -9.56 4.29 11.03
C TRP A 260 -10.73 4.34 10.02
N ALA A 261 -11.73 5.19 10.27
CA ALA A 261 -12.90 5.31 9.41
C ALA A 261 -12.53 5.81 8.00
N VAL A 262 -11.65 6.82 7.91
CA VAL A 262 -11.21 7.37 6.63
C VAL A 262 -10.32 6.38 5.88
N LYS A 263 -9.34 5.75 6.54
CA LYS A 263 -8.52 4.69 5.92
C LYS A 263 -9.38 3.54 5.42
N THR A 264 -10.42 3.15 6.16
CA THR A 264 -11.36 2.10 5.74
C THR A 264 -12.05 2.48 4.43
N LEU A 265 -12.61 3.69 4.37
CA LEU A 265 -13.29 4.19 3.18
C LEU A 265 -12.31 4.32 2.00
N PHE A 266 -11.11 4.82 2.26
CA PHE A 266 -10.04 4.95 1.27
C PHE A 266 -9.68 3.59 0.65
N PHE A 267 -9.39 2.58 1.47
CA PHE A 267 -9.06 1.23 0.99
C PHE A 267 -10.18 0.62 0.15
N ILE A 268 -11.45 0.79 0.57
CA ILE A 268 -12.59 0.29 -0.21
C ILE A 268 -12.68 0.99 -1.57
N VAL A 269 -12.57 2.32 -1.60
CA VAL A 269 -12.68 3.11 -2.83
C VAL A 269 -11.54 2.78 -3.80
N VAL A 270 -10.30 2.66 -3.31
CA VAL A 270 -9.14 2.25 -4.12
C VAL A 270 -9.36 0.86 -4.69
N THR A 271 -9.77 -0.11 -3.85
CA THR A 271 -10.01 -1.50 -4.29
C THR A 271 -11.11 -1.56 -5.35
N ILE A 272 -12.22 -0.87 -5.14
CA ILE A 272 -13.33 -0.81 -6.12
C ILE A 272 -12.84 -0.21 -7.43
N SER A 273 -12.02 0.83 -7.38
CA SER A 273 -11.54 1.52 -8.57
C SER A 273 -10.62 0.61 -9.39
N VAL A 274 -9.68 -0.09 -8.75
CA VAL A 274 -8.80 -1.09 -9.39
C VAL A 274 -9.64 -2.22 -10.02
N PHE A 275 -10.55 -2.84 -9.25
CA PHE A 275 -11.38 -3.93 -9.76
C PHE A 275 -12.32 -3.47 -10.88
N SER A 276 -12.84 -2.24 -10.83
CA SER A 276 -13.70 -1.69 -11.88
C SER A 276 -12.92 -1.52 -13.19
N VAL A 277 -11.69 -0.99 -13.13
CA VAL A 277 -10.84 -0.87 -14.32
C VAL A 277 -10.52 -2.24 -14.90
N PHE A 278 -10.19 -3.22 -14.06
CA PHE A 278 -9.94 -4.59 -14.51
C PHE A 278 -11.16 -5.24 -15.15
N LEU A 279 -12.36 -5.05 -14.60
CA LEU A 279 -13.59 -5.60 -15.17
C LEU A 279 -13.96 -4.92 -16.50
N ASP A 280 -13.67 -3.63 -16.65
CA ASP A 280 -13.83 -2.92 -17.93
C ASP A 280 -12.85 -3.47 -18.98
N PHE A 281 -11.61 -3.80 -18.59
CA PHE A 281 -10.65 -4.52 -19.44
C PHE A 281 -11.20 -5.88 -19.88
N LYS A 282 -11.67 -6.70 -18.93
CA LYS A 282 -12.23 -8.02 -19.22
C LYS A 282 -13.37 -7.96 -20.23
N LYS A 283 -14.30 -7.00 -20.07
CA LYS A 283 -15.41 -6.82 -21.01
C LYS A 283 -14.98 -6.50 -22.44
N LYS A 284 -13.81 -5.88 -22.64
CA LYS A 284 -13.29 -5.58 -23.97
C LYS A 284 -12.57 -6.76 -24.61
N VAL A 285 -11.93 -7.63 -23.82
CA VAL A 285 -11.18 -8.78 -24.33
C VAL A 285 -12.08 -10.01 -24.53
N THR A 286 -13.20 -10.11 -23.81
CA THR A 286 -14.18 -11.21 -23.96
C THR A 286 -15.31 -10.90 -24.94
N LYS A 287 -15.33 -9.70 -25.54
CA LYS A 287 -16.20 -9.36 -26.67
C LYS A 287 -15.45 -9.62 -27.96
#